data_AF-A0A1G0LUG3-F1
#
_entry.id   AF-A0A1G0LUG3-F1
#
_cell.length_a   1.000
_cell.length_b   1.000
_cell.length_c   1.000
_cell.angle_alpha   90.00
_cell.angle_beta   90.00
_cell.angle_gamma   90.00
#
_symmetry.space_group_name_H-M   'P 1'
#
loop_
_entity.id
_entity.type
_entity.pdbx_description
1 polymer ?
#
loop_
_entity_poly.entity_id
_entity_poly.type
_entity_poly.pdbx_seq_one_letter_code
_entity_poly.pdbx_strand_id
1 'polypeptide(L)'
;MALRSFFLLIMLLLLFPLSACYHMRAEAVPIKSRVVEVKAGPADAMRRVRQLIEDEWKSRILEVDSSGAVLITAPHHFFTDTGFGMPAGGRKYYTQLRIEFLPRPGKTVIQIVPHNFEMRTSYAYNQDGRVGTLYKHYPYEYYPGMFDLSRIDNELARVEAMIRALFQQQ
;
A
#
# COMPACT_ATOMS: atom_id res chain seq x y z
N MET A 1 13.21 20.37 54.34
CA MET A 1 13.84 20.37 53.00
C MET A 1 13.62 19.08 52.21
N ALA A 2 13.63 17.89 52.83
CA ALA A 2 13.45 16.60 52.15
C ALA A 2 12.13 16.41 51.35
N LEU A 3 11.00 16.97 51.82
CA LEU A 3 9.69 16.76 51.17
C LEU A 3 9.57 17.42 49.78
N ARG A 4 10.19 18.60 49.59
CA ARG A 4 10.22 19.28 48.28
C ARG A 4 11.08 18.52 47.27
N SER A 5 12.21 17.98 47.71
CA SER A 5 13.10 17.18 46.86
C SER A 5 12.45 15.87 46.42
N PHE A 6 11.64 15.24 47.29
CA PHE A 6 10.89 14.02 46.97
C PHE A 6 9.81 14.25 45.91
N PHE A 7 9.05 15.35 46.01
CA PHE A 7 8.04 15.72 45.01
C PHE A 7 8.66 16.05 43.65
N LEU A 8 9.79 16.76 43.64
CA LEU A 8 10.54 17.06 42.42
C LEU A 8 11.06 15.78 41.75
N LEU A 9 11.53 14.81 42.54
CA LEU A 9 11.99 13.52 42.03
C LEU A 9 10.85 12.71 41.39
N ILE A 10 9.67 12.69 42.03
CA ILE A 10 8.49 12.01 41.48
C ILE A 10 8.02 12.67 40.19
N MET A 11 7.96 14.01 40.12
CA MET A 11 7.61 14.71 38.87
C MET A 11 8.61 14.40 37.75
N LEU A 12 9.92 14.38 38.03
CA LEU A 12 10.94 14.01 37.04
C LEU A 12 10.79 12.55 36.55
N LEU A 13 10.48 11.62 37.46
CA LEU A 13 10.21 10.22 37.13
C LEU A 13 8.94 10.04 36.28
N LEU A 14 7.91 10.87 36.49
CA LEU A 14 6.67 10.83 35.71
C LEU A 14 6.78 11.54 34.35
N LEU A 15 7.71 12.50 34.20
CA LEU A 15 7.97 13.19 32.94
C LEU A 15 8.88 12.36 31.99
N PHE A 16 9.76 11.53 32.53
CA PHE A 16 10.66 10.67 31.75
C PHE A 16 9.96 9.69 30.79
N PRO A 17 8.82 9.04 31.13
CA PRO A 17 8.12 8.18 30.18
C PRO A 17 7.30 8.94 29.11
N LEU A 18 7.04 10.24 29.27
CA LEU A 18 6.25 11.01 28.29
C LEU A 18 7.00 11.18 26.96
N SER A 19 8.33 11.25 26.97
CA SER A 19 9.14 11.21 25.75
C SER A 19 9.19 9.82 25.12
N ALA A 20 9.02 8.75 25.90
CA ALA A 20 8.95 7.37 25.39
C ALA A 20 7.63 7.08 24.64
N CYS A 21 6.53 7.74 25.00
CA CYS A 21 5.25 7.62 24.27
C CYS A 21 5.28 8.28 22.88
N TYR A 22 6.15 9.26 22.65
CA TYR A 22 6.26 9.93 21.35
C TYR A 22 7.04 9.11 20.30
N HIS A 23 7.85 8.13 20.75
CA HIS A 23 8.73 7.33 19.89
C HIS A 23 8.23 5.92 19.55
N MET A 24 7.09 5.48 20.10
CA MET A 24 6.46 4.23 19.66
C MET A 24 5.65 4.43 18.38
N ARG A 25 6.30 4.89 17.30
CA ARG A 25 5.72 4.78 15.96
C ARG A 25 5.85 3.32 15.57
N ALA A 26 4.74 2.65 15.33
CA ALA A 26 4.78 1.29 14.77
C ALA A 26 5.64 1.33 13.50
N GLU A 27 6.62 0.44 13.39
CA GLU A 27 7.43 0.32 12.18
C GLU A 27 6.60 -0.32 11.07
N ALA A 28 6.80 0.13 9.84
CA ALA A 28 6.14 -0.44 8.68
C ALA A 28 6.65 -1.87 8.46
N VAL A 29 5.74 -2.85 8.51
CA VAL A 29 6.09 -4.25 8.25
C VAL A 29 6.25 -4.45 6.75
N PRO A 30 7.33 -5.08 6.28
CA PRO A 30 7.50 -5.38 4.86
C PRO A 30 6.33 -6.21 4.31
N ILE A 31 5.69 -5.71 3.26
CA ILE A 31 4.62 -6.44 2.59
C ILE A 31 5.26 -7.46 1.64
N LYS A 32 4.89 -8.74 1.78
CA LYS A 32 5.48 -9.83 1.00
C LYS A 32 5.13 -9.73 -0.47
N SER A 33 6.14 -9.80 -1.34
CA SER A 33 5.95 -9.93 -2.78
C SER A 33 5.29 -11.27 -3.15
N ARG A 34 4.71 -11.34 -4.35
CA ARG A 34 4.18 -12.58 -4.96
C ARG A 34 5.01 -12.98 -6.17
N VAL A 35 5.08 -14.27 -6.44
CA VAL A 35 5.88 -14.82 -7.53
C VAL A 35 5.02 -15.77 -8.36
N VAL A 36 4.98 -15.54 -9.67
CA VAL A 36 4.29 -16.38 -10.65
C VAL A 36 5.29 -16.86 -11.69
N GLU A 37 5.39 -18.17 -11.88
CA GLU A 37 6.17 -18.74 -12.99
C GLU A 37 5.26 -19.04 -14.17
N VAL A 38 5.67 -18.61 -15.38
CA VAL A 38 4.89 -18.79 -16.61
C VAL A 38 5.75 -19.37 -17.73
N LYS A 39 5.16 -20.24 -18.55
CA LYS A 39 5.80 -20.82 -19.75
C LYS A 39 5.65 -19.88 -20.94
N ALA A 40 6.24 -18.69 -20.84
CA ALA A 40 6.25 -17.69 -21.91
C ALA A 40 7.60 -16.98 -21.93
N GLY A 41 7.99 -16.48 -23.11
CA GLY A 41 9.14 -15.59 -23.23
C GLY A 41 8.88 -14.26 -22.51
N PRO A 42 9.91 -13.58 -21.98
CA PRO A 42 9.74 -12.36 -21.17
C PRO A 42 8.95 -11.25 -21.87
N ALA A 43 9.19 -11.05 -23.17
CA ALA A 43 8.49 -10.04 -23.97
C ALA A 43 6.99 -10.35 -24.13
N ASP A 44 6.63 -11.61 -24.37
CA ASP A 44 5.22 -12.02 -24.48
C ASP A 44 4.53 -11.94 -23.11
N ALA A 45 5.22 -12.40 -22.05
CA ALA A 45 4.72 -12.30 -20.69
C ALA A 45 4.43 -10.85 -20.29
N MET A 46 5.38 -9.94 -20.55
CA MET A 46 5.21 -8.51 -20.28
C MET A 46 4.06 -7.92 -21.08
N ARG A 47 3.98 -8.19 -22.39
CA ARG A 47 2.93 -7.65 -23.25
C ARG A 47 1.54 -8.04 -22.74
N ARG A 48 1.34 -9.32 -22.38
CA ARG A 48 0.06 -9.80 -21.86
C ARG A 48 -0.28 -9.19 -20.51
N VAL A 49 0.69 -9.13 -19.59
CA VAL A 49 0.47 -8.51 -18.27
C VAL A 49 0.17 -7.00 -18.40
N ARG A 50 0.83 -6.30 -19.33
CA ARG A 50 0.49 -4.91 -19.66
C ARG A 50 -0.97 -4.79 -20.11
N GLN A 51 -1.41 -5.62 -21.05
CA GLN A 51 -2.80 -5.65 -21.50
C GLN A 51 -3.76 -5.91 -20.34
N LEU A 52 -3.47 -6.88 -19.47
CA LEU A 52 -4.26 -7.15 -18.27
C LEU A 52 -4.41 -5.90 -17.37
N ILE A 53 -3.31 -5.17 -17.14
CA ILE A 53 -3.29 -3.97 -16.28
C ILE A 53 -4.15 -2.85 -16.89
N GLU A 54 -3.99 -2.59 -18.19
CA GLU A 54 -4.64 -1.48 -18.88
C GLU A 54 -6.11 -1.79 -19.18
N ASP A 55 -6.42 -3.02 -19.64
CA ASP A 55 -7.73 -3.41 -20.12
C ASP A 55 -8.64 -3.93 -19.01
N GLU A 56 -8.13 -4.73 -18.07
CA GLU A 56 -8.96 -5.33 -17.01
C GLU A 56 -8.89 -4.54 -15.70
N TRP A 57 -7.69 -4.23 -15.20
CA TRP A 57 -7.58 -3.42 -13.97
C TRP A 57 -7.92 -1.95 -14.17
N LYS A 58 -7.97 -1.49 -15.42
CA LYS A 58 -8.16 -0.06 -15.76
C LYS A 58 -7.13 0.82 -15.06
N SER A 59 -5.93 0.29 -14.84
CA SER A 59 -4.82 1.02 -14.23
C SER A 59 -3.84 1.46 -15.32
N ARG A 60 -3.16 2.58 -15.09
CA ARG A 60 -2.13 3.10 -15.99
C ARG A 60 -0.77 2.55 -15.58
N ILE A 61 0.14 2.42 -16.54
CA ILE A 61 1.56 2.15 -16.25
C ILE A 61 2.29 3.50 -16.29
N LEU A 62 2.96 3.86 -15.20
CA LEU A 62 3.66 5.14 -15.06
C LEU A 62 5.09 5.07 -15.57
N GLU A 63 5.76 3.96 -15.31
CA GLU A 63 7.18 3.78 -15.66
C GLU A 63 7.40 2.38 -16.21
N VAL A 64 8.27 2.34 -17.22
CA VAL A 64 8.90 1.14 -17.73
C VAL A 64 10.39 1.38 -17.58
N ASP A 65 11.12 0.47 -16.94
CA ASP A 65 12.56 0.64 -16.83
C ASP A 65 13.23 0.59 -18.22
N SER A 66 14.44 1.12 -18.33
CA SER A 66 15.18 1.17 -19.60
C SER A 66 15.46 -0.22 -20.19
N SER A 67 15.40 -1.28 -19.38
CA SER A 67 15.54 -2.66 -19.82
C SER A 67 14.23 -3.28 -20.33
N GLY A 68 13.08 -2.64 -20.07
CA GLY A 68 11.76 -3.20 -20.38
C GLY A 68 11.44 -4.46 -19.58
N ALA A 69 12.07 -4.68 -18.43
CA ALA A 69 11.85 -5.83 -17.56
C ALA A 69 10.96 -5.48 -16.36
N VAL A 70 10.58 -4.21 -16.20
CA VAL A 70 9.79 -3.77 -15.06
C VAL A 70 8.64 -2.86 -15.50
N LEU A 71 7.47 -3.10 -14.93
CA LEU A 71 6.30 -2.22 -15.03
C LEU A 71 5.98 -1.64 -13.66
N ILE A 72 5.86 -0.31 -13.55
CA ILE A 72 5.33 0.35 -12.35
C ILE A 72 3.95 0.90 -12.67
N THR A 73 2.93 0.45 -11.91
CA THR A 73 1.56 0.91 -12.12
C THR A 73 1.35 2.32 -11.53
N ALA A 74 0.24 2.95 -11.88
CA ALA A 74 -0.30 4.06 -11.13
C ALA A 74 -0.95 3.55 -9.82
N PRO A 75 -1.17 4.43 -8.82
CA PRO A 75 -1.99 4.09 -7.66
C PRO A 75 -3.38 3.63 -8.10
N HIS A 76 -3.71 2.38 -7.82
CA HIS A 76 -4.99 1.75 -8.14
C HIS A 76 -5.85 1.61 -6.89
N HIS A 77 -7.08 2.11 -6.95
CA HIS A 77 -8.07 1.93 -5.90
C HIS A 77 -8.63 0.51 -5.94
N PHE A 78 -8.55 -0.22 -4.83
CA PHE A 78 -9.06 -1.61 -4.78
C PHE A 78 -10.05 -1.87 -3.64
N PHE A 79 -10.11 -1.00 -2.63
CA PHE A 79 -11.02 -1.19 -1.50
C PHE A 79 -11.44 0.14 -0.86
N THR A 80 -12.66 0.20 -0.36
CA THR A 80 -13.17 1.33 0.43
C THR A 80 -13.70 0.80 1.74
N ASP A 81 -13.09 1.20 2.85
CA ASP A 81 -13.62 0.94 4.18
C ASP A 81 -14.62 2.04 4.57
N THR A 82 -15.89 1.64 4.68
CA THR A 82 -17.00 2.47 5.14
C THR A 82 -17.53 2.02 6.50
N GLY A 83 -16.67 1.39 7.31
CA GLY A 83 -17.02 0.89 8.64
C GLY A 83 -17.49 1.98 9.61
N PHE A 84 -17.93 1.54 10.79
CA PHE A 84 -18.40 2.46 11.83
C PHE A 84 -17.29 3.44 12.25
N GLY A 85 -17.63 4.73 12.35
CA GLY A 85 -16.68 5.78 12.72
C GLY A 85 -15.80 6.31 11.57
N MET A 86 -16.03 5.89 10.33
CA MET A 86 -15.31 6.39 9.15
C MET A 86 -15.86 7.73 8.66
N PRO A 87 -15.02 8.59 8.04
CA PRO A 87 -15.49 9.84 7.47
C PRO A 87 -16.41 9.60 6.27
N ALA A 88 -17.17 10.64 5.89
CA ALA A 88 -18.01 10.61 4.70
C ALA A 88 -17.19 10.23 3.44
N GLY A 89 -17.59 9.16 2.75
CA GLY A 89 -16.86 8.60 1.61
C GLY A 89 -15.81 7.53 1.96
N GLY A 90 -15.61 7.24 3.24
CA GLY A 90 -14.78 6.14 3.73
C GLY A 90 -13.28 6.35 3.58
N ARG A 91 -12.53 5.30 3.94
CA ARG A 91 -11.09 5.18 3.72
C ARG A 91 -10.86 4.40 2.44
N LYS A 92 -10.35 5.06 1.41
CA LYS A 92 -10.05 4.44 0.13
C LYS A 92 -8.61 3.94 0.12
N TYR A 93 -8.42 2.66 -0.14
CA TYR A 93 -7.14 1.99 -0.19
C TYR A 93 -6.63 1.95 -1.62
N TYR A 94 -5.38 2.36 -1.80
CA TYR A 94 -4.71 2.37 -3.09
C TYR A 94 -3.40 1.61 -3.00
N THR A 95 -3.11 0.82 -4.03
CA THR A 95 -1.84 0.12 -4.17
C THR A 95 -1.16 0.52 -5.48
N GLN A 96 0.15 0.67 -5.43
CA GLN A 96 1.02 0.81 -6.57
C GLN A 96 1.90 -0.42 -6.63
N LEU A 97 1.94 -1.09 -7.78
CA LEU A 97 2.67 -2.33 -7.96
C LEU A 97 3.88 -2.09 -8.86
N ARG A 98 4.98 -2.74 -8.51
CA ARG A 98 6.16 -2.94 -9.35
C ARG A 98 6.18 -4.40 -9.77
N ILE A 99 6.04 -4.65 -11.05
CA ILE A 99 5.97 -5.99 -11.63
C ILE A 99 7.24 -6.22 -12.43
N GLU A 100 8.05 -7.19 -12.00
CA GLU A 100 9.34 -7.52 -12.60
C GLU A 100 9.26 -8.82 -13.38
N PHE A 101 9.88 -8.87 -14.55
CA PHE A 101 9.92 -10.02 -15.45
C PHE A 101 11.34 -10.57 -15.51
N LEU A 102 11.59 -11.64 -14.77
CA LEU A 102 12.89 -12.27 -14.65
C LEU A 102 13.01 -13.45 -15.63
N PRO A 103 13.90 -13.39 -16.63
CA PRO A 103 14.09 -14.49 -17.56
C PRO A 103 14.68 -15.73 -16.88
N ARG A 104 14.18 -16.90 -17.27
CA ARG A 104 14.72 -18.23 -16.91
C ARG A 104 14.70 -19.14 -18.15
N PRO A 105 15.50 -20.23 -18.17
CA PRO A 105 15.47 -21.17 -19.29
C PRO A 105 14.06 -21.72 -19.53
N GLY A 106 13.48 -21.43 -20.70
CA GLY A 106 12.14 -21.90 -21.11
C GLY A 106 10.95 -21.31 -20.34
N LYS A 107 11.15 -20.34 -19.44
CA LYS A 107 10.07 -19.74 -18.63
C LYS A 107 10.41 -18.31 -18.19
N THR A 108 9.40 -17.56 -17.77
CA THR A 108 9.56 -16.24 -17.14
C THR A 108 9.04 -16.30 -15.71
N VAL A 109 9.78 -15.70 -14.78
CA VAL A 109 9.34 -15.51 -13.41
C VAL A 109 8.85 -14.07 -13.27
N ILE A 110 7.57 -13.91 -12.96
CA ILE A 110 6.92 -12.62 -12.76
C ILE A 110 6.87 -12.36 -11.25
N GLN A 111 7.55 -11.31 -10.79
CA GLN A 111 7.55 -10.90 -9.39
C GLN A 111 6.65 -9.67 -9.22
N ILE A 112 5.64 -9.78 -8.37
CA ILE A 112 4.69 -8.72 -8.05
C ILE A 112 5.11 -8.13 -6.71
N VAL A 113 5.66 -6.92 -6.75
CA VAL A 113 6.20 -6.22 -5.58
C VAL A 113 5.29 -5.03 -5.24
N PRO A 114 4.82 -4.92 -3.98
CA PRO A 114 4.19 -3.69 -3.50
C PRO A 114 5.21 -2.54 -3.57
N HIS A 115 4.93 -1.52 -4.38
CA HIS A 115 5.83 -0.38 -4.55
C HIS A 115 5.47 0.76 -3.61
N ASN A 116 4.20 1.14 -3.59
CA ASN A 116 3.66 2.14 -2.68
C ASN A 116 2.25 1.71 -2.26
N PHE A 117 1.91 1.98 -1.01
CA PHE A 117 0.61 1.68 -0.47
C PHE A 117 0.12 2.87 0.36
N GLU A 118 -1.11 3.29 0.07
CA GLU A 118 -1.63 4.53 0.62
C GLU A 118 -3.13 4.47 0.84
N MET A 119 -3.58 5.29 1.76
CA MET A 119 -4.99 5.50 2.04
C MET A 119 -5.34 6.95 1.78
N ARG A 120 -6.48 7.18 1.16
CA ARG A 120 -7.03 8.51 0.91
C ARG A 120 -8.40 8.62 1.56
N THR A 121 -8.63 9.72 2.26
CA THR A 121 -9.94 10.04 2.85
C THR A 121 -10.37 11.43 2.41
N SER A 122 -11.68 11.65 2.41
CA SER A 122 -12.24 12.99 2.31
C SER A 122 -13.08 13.28 3.55
N TYR A 123 -12.97 14.48 4.10
CA TYR A 123 -13.78 14.93 5.22
C TYR A 123 -14.61 16.11 4.74
N ALA A 124 -15.94 15.99 4.82
CA ALA A 124 -16.80 17.15 4.73
C ALA A 124 -16.72 17.92 6.07
N TYR A 125 -16.55 19.22 6.02
CA TYR A 125 -16.60 20.08 7.20
C TYR A 125 -17.46 21.30 6.92
N ASN A 126 -18.15 21.80 7.95
CA ASN A 126 -18.89 23.05 7.89
C ASN A 126 -18.06 24.13 8.58
N GLN A 127 -17.70 25.18 7.84
CA GLN A 127 -17.07 26.37 8.38
C GLN A 127 -17.96 27.57 8.04
N ASP A 128 -18.54 28.18 9.07
CA ASP A 128 -19.39 29.36 8.98
C ASP A 128 -20.58 29.22 7.99
N GLY A 129 -21.21 28.05 7.97
CA GLY A 129 -22.36 27.76 7.11
C GLY A 129 -22.00 27.32 5.69
N ARG A 130 -20.71 27.21 5.35
CA ARG A 130 -20.23 26.70 4.07
C ARG A 130 -19.68 25.29 4.23
N VAL A 131 -20.13 24.38 3.36
CA VAL A 131 -19.61 23.01 3.30
C VAL A 131 -18.33 22.99 2.47
N GLY A 132 -17.21 22.63 3.09
CA GLY A 132 -15.93 22.38 2.46
C GLY A 132 -15.56 20.90 2.49
N THR A 133 -14.59 20.51 1.67
CA THR A 133 -14.04 19.15 1.65
C THR A 133 -12.53 19.20 1.85
N LEU A 134 -12.04 18.48 2.85
CA LEU A 134 -10.62 18.28 3.10
C LEU A 134 -10.20 16.89 2.63
N TYR A 135 -9.23 16.81 1.74
CA TYR A 135 -8.63 15.55 1.30
C TYR A 135 -7.36 15.28 2.09
N LYS A 136 -7.23 14.07 2.64
CA LYS A 136 -6.02 13.63 3.34
C LYS A 136 -5.46 12.38 2.69
N HIS A 137 -4.13 12.33 2.66
CA HIS A 137 -3.33 11.24 2.11
C HIS A 137 -2.44 10.67 3.21
N TYR A 138 -2.50 9.36 3.37
CA TYR A 138 -1.78 8.62 4.40
C TYR A 138 -0.94 7.53 3.72
N PRO A 139 0.36 7.74 3.53
CA PRO A 139 1.27 6.69 3.08
C PRO A 139 1.50 5.64 4.16
N TYR A 140 1.61 4.37 3.78
CA TYR A 140 1.83 3.26 4.72
C TYR A 140 3.11 3.39 5.52
N GLU A 141 4.20 3.84 4.88
CA GLU A 141 5.50 4.07 5.52
C GLU A 141 5.39 5.00 6.74
N TYR A 142 4.50 5.98 6.67
CA TYR A 142 4.32 6.98 7.72
C TYR A 142 3.20 6.63 8.71
N TYR A 143 2.20 5.86 8.31
CA TYR A 143 1.02 5.59 9.12
C TYR A 143 0.66 4.10 9.17
N PRO A 144 1.61 3.18 9.45
CA PRO A 144 1.38 1.75 9.24
C PRO A 144 0.25 1.19 10.13
N GLY A 145 0.08 1.74 11.34
CA GLY A 145 -1.00 1.35 12.26
C GLY A 145 -2.43 1.71 11.79
N MET A 146 -2.58 2.50 10.73
CA MET A 146 -3.91 2.80 10.17
C MET A 146 -4.43 1.74 9.21
N PHE A 147 -3.57 0.82 8.76
CA PHE A 147 -3.87 -0.07 7.65
C PHE A 147 -4.22 -1.49 8.11
N ASP A 148 -5.20 -2.08 7.42
CA ASP A 148 -5.50 -3.50 7.50
C ASP A 148 -4.68 -4.24 6.44
N LEU A 149 -3.58 -4.87 6.87
CA LEU A 149 -2.66 -5.58 5.97
C LEU A 149 -3.32 -6.77 5.26
N SER A 150 -4.40 -7.34 5.82
CA SER A 150 -5.12 -8.43 5.17
C SER A 150 -5.76 -7.97 3.85
N ARG A 151 -6.14 -6.69 3.74
CA ARG A 151 -6.68 -6.11 2.50
C ARG A 151 -5.64 -6.06 1.40
N ILE A 152 -4.41 -5.72 1.75
CA ILE A 152 -3.29 -5.72 0.80
C ILE A 152 -2.99 -7.14 0.36
N ASP A 153 -2.92 -8.06 1.32
CA ASP A 153 -2.57 -9.45 1.05
C ASP A 153 -3.58 -10.11 0.10
N ASN A 154 -4.87 -9.86 0.34
CA ASN A 154 -5.96 -10.28 -0.54
C ASN A 154 -5.88 -9.65 -1.93
N GLU A 155 -5.53 -8.37 -2.02
CA GLU A 155 -5.37 -7.68 -3.30
C GLU A 155 -4.19 -8.24 -4.09
N LEU A 156 -3.05 -8.50 -3.45
CA LEU A 156 -1.90 -9.14 -4.08
C LEU A 156 -2.24 -10.57 -4.53
N ALA A 157 -3.00 -11.32 -3.75
CA ALA A 157 -3.47 -12.66 -4.13
C ALA A 157 -4.43 -12.62 -5.34
N ARG A 158 -5.34 -11.63 -5.39
CA ARG A 158 -6.22 -11.41 -6.55
C ARG A 158 -5.41 -11.13 -7.81
N VAL A 159 -4.44 -10.22 -7.70
CA VAL A 159 -3.52 -9.87 -8.79
C VAL A 159 -2.74 -11.09 -9.27
N GLU A 160 -2.18 -11.87 -8.34
CA GLU A 160 -1.47 -13.11 -8.64
C GLU A 160 -2.36 -14.10 -9.41
N ALA A 161 -3.60 -14.30 -8.94
CA ALA A 161 -4.57 -15.20 -9.57
C ALA A 161 -4.91 -14.78 -11.00
N MET A 162 -5.10 -13.48 -11.24
CA MET A 162 -5.36 -12.94 -12.58
C MET A 162 -4.18 -13.16 -13.53
N ILE A 163 -2.96 -12.91 -13.06
CA ILE A 163 -1.75 -13.19 -13.85
C ILE A 163 -1.64 -14.68 -14.12
N ARG A 164 -1.91 -15.57 -13.16
CA ARG A 164 -1.90 -17.03 -13.40
C ARG A 164 -2.92 -17.45 -14.45
N ALA A 165 -4.15 -16.96 -14.35
CA ALA A 165 -5.22 -17.29 -15.29
C ALA A 165 -4.87 -16.92 -16.74
N LEU A 166 -4.17 -15.79 -16.94
CA LEU A 166 -3.72 -15.30 -18.25
C LEU A 166 -2.84 -16.30 -19.02
N PHE A 167 -2.13 -17.19 -18.31
CA PHE A 167 -1.22 -18.18 -18.91
C PHE A 167 -1.70 -19.64 -18.75
N GLN A 168 -2.88 -19.87 -18.17
CA GLN A 168 -3.50 -21.20 -18.06
C GLN A 168 -4.45 -21.52 -19.22
N GLN A 169 -4.87 -20.52 -20.01
CA GLN A 169 -5.78 -20.69 -21.15
C GLN A 169 -5.09 -21.23 -22.43
N GLN A 170 -4.00 -21.99 -22.29
CA GLN A 170 -3.21 -22.56 -23.40
C GLN A 170 -2.95 -24.04 -23.16
#